data_AF-A0A176F8Z0-F1
#
_entry.id   AF-A0A176F8Z0-F1
#
_cell.length_a   1.000
_cell.length_b   1.000
_cell.length_c   1.000
_cell.angle_alpha   90.00
_cell.angle_beta   90.00
_cell.angle_gamma   90.00
#
_symmetry.space_group_name_H-M   'P 1'
#
loop_
_entity.id
_entity.type
_entity.pdbx_description
1 polymer ?
#
loop_
_entity_poly.entity_id
_entity_poly.type
_entity_poly.pdbx_seq_one_letter_code
_entity_poly.pdbx_strand_id
1 'polypeptide(L)'
;MKAFDLLALVARFAQQNNLALNDPALVDKFFADAAPSLKTALADPTLIHGARTERMFEAMVLSLGKFRLLKTEDIGRVHAATSLRAPDFRVVLDDGEQWLIEVKNVRCEDPKRQRTSMSAAYLTSLQAYADAVCVPLRLAIYWSRWNLWTVIAPKPFLRSDGGLRITMMEAIMANEFGRLGDVSICTRPPLRLVLGAAIDKPRTLSAEGLAEFIIGSARVYSGNVELADPRDRRLAEILFLYGEWPVDGPFAIMGDDGITGVEFVANPEQLSDQGFD
;
A
#
# COMPACT_ATOMS: atom_id res chain seq x y z
N MET A 1 -13.99 23.04 -4.18
CA MET A 1 -13.01 24.12 -3.95
C MET A 1 -13.73 25.23 -3.20
N LYS A 2 -13.26 25.63 -2.01
CA LYS A 2 -13.88 26.75 -1.29
C LYS A 2 -13.38 28.06 -1.92
N ALA A 3 -14.18 29.12 -1.89
CA ALA A 3 -13.79 30.43 -2.42
C ALA A 3 -12.46 30.94 -1.82
N PHE A 4 -12.16 30.54 -0.59
CA PHE A 4 -10.92 30.85 0.11
C PHE A 4 -9.67 30.24 -0.54
N ASP A 5 -9.74 29.02 -1.09
CA ASP A 5 -8.59 28.35 -1.72
C ASP A 5 -8.18 29.09 -3.00
N LEU A 6 -9.17 29.51 -3.79
CA LEU A 6 -8.95 30.29 -5.01
C LEU A 6 -8.41 31.69 -4.68
N LEU A 7 -8.94 32.33 -3.63
CA LEU A 7 -8.46 33.61 -3.16
C LEU A 7 -7.00 33.53 -2.68
N ALA A 8 -6.62 32.46 -1.98
CA ALA A 8 -5.24 32.25 -1.55
C ALA A 8 -4.27 32.09 -2.73
N LEU A 9 -4.67 31.37 -3.78
CA LEU A 9 -3.91 31.24 -5.02
C LEU A 9 -3.72 32.58 -5.73
N VAL A 10 -4.80 33.35 -5.90
CA VAL A 10 -4.76 34.68 -6.51
C VAL A 10 -3.92 35.65 -5.68
N ALA A 11 -4.03 35.60 -4.35
CA ALA A 11 -3.23 36.45 -3.46
C ALA A 11 -1.73 36.16 -3.56
N ARG A 12 -1.35 34.88 -3.72
CA ARG A 12 0.04 34.50 -3.94
C ARG A 12 0.56 35.03 -5.28
N PHE A 13 -0.22 34.87 -6.35
CA PHE A 13 0.12 35.41 -7.66
C PHE A 13 0.28 36.94 -7.61
N ALA A 14 -0.66 37.64 -6.96
CA ALA A 14 -0.61 39.09 -6.81
C ALA A 14 0.66 39.54 -6.07
N GLN A 15 1.00 38.86 -4.97
CA GLN A 15 2.22 39.14 -4.21
C GLN A 15 3.49 38.93 -5.05
N GLN A 16 3.58 37.82 -5.79
CA GLN A 16 4.75 37.50 -6.62
C GLN A 16 4.96 38.50 -7.77
N ASN A 17 3.87 39.12 -8.25
CA ASN A 17 3.88 40.06 -9.36
C ASN A 17 3.72 41.53 -8.93
N ASN A 18 3.79 41.83 -7.63
CA ASN A 18 3.57 43.17 -7.07
C ASN A 18 2.25 43.83 -7.52
N LEU A 19 1.16 43.06 -7.58
CA LEU A 19 -0.18 43.53 -7.93
C LEU A 19 -1.04 43.72 -6.67
N ALA A 20 -1.92 44.73 -6.69
CA ALA A 20 -2.90 44.91 -5.64
C ALA A 20 -4.06 43.90 -5.80
N LEU A 21 -4.61 43.40 -4.68
CA LEU A 21 -5.75 42.45 -4.70
C LEU A 21 -7.02 43.04 -5.33
N ASN A 22 -7.13 44.37 -5.37
CA ASN A 22 -8.23 45.10 -5.99
C ASN A 22 -7.88 45.66 -7.39
N ASP A 23 -6.74 45.27 -7.98
CA ASP A 23 -6.43 45.61 -9.37
C ASP A 23 -7.52 45.00 -10.28
N PRO A 24 -8.28 45.82 -11.03
CA PRO A 24 -9.33 45.31 -11.90
C PRO A 24 -8.82 44.36 -12.99
N ALA A 25 -7.53 44.42 -13.35
CA ALA A 25 -6.89 43.52 -14.30
C ALA A 25 -6.27 42.26 -13.65
N LEU A 26 -6.37 42.09 -12.32
CA LEU A 26 -5.73 40.98 -11.61
C LEU A 26 -6.21 39.62 -12.10
N VAL A 27 -7.51 39.48 -12.31
CA VAL A 27 -8.12 38.21 -12.76
C VAL A 27 -7.61 37.82 -14.13
N ASP A 28 -7.59 38.76 -15.08
CA ASP A 28 -7.12 38.51 -16.44
C ASP A 28 -5.62 38.17 -16.47
N LYS A 29 -4.80 38.89 -15.71
CA LYS A 29 -3.36 38.61 -15.56
C LYS A 29 -3.12 37.24 -14.93
N PHE A 30 -3.89 36.87 -13.91
CA PHE A 30 -3.81 35.55 -13.28
C PHE A 30 -4.14 34.45 -14.28
N PHE A 31 -5.23 34.56 -15.06
CA PHE A 31 -5.56 33.56 -16.06
C PHE A 31 -4.52 33.46 -17.18
N ALA A 32 -3.97 34.59 -17.61
CA ALA A 32 -2.94 34.63 -18.65
C ALA A 32 -1.66 33.88 -18.24
N ASP A 33 -1.31 33.89 -16.95
CA ASP A 33 -0.15 33.16 -16.40
C ASP A 33 -0.49 31.72 -16.00
N ALA A 34 -1.59 31.53 -15.25
CA ALA A 34 -1.97 30.25 -14.68
C ALA A 34 -2.34 29.23 -15.77
N ALA A 35 -2.95 29.65 -16.88
CA ALA A 35 -3.36 28.71 -17.93
C ALA A 35 -2.17 28.02 -18.63
N PRO A 36 -1.12 28.72 -19.09
CA PRO A 36 0.12 28.08 -19.55
C PRO A 36 0.77 27.19 -18.50
N SER A 37 0.94 27.66 -17.25
CA SER A 37 1.58 26.87 -16.20
C SER A 37 0.80 25.59 -15.87
N LEU A 38 -0.54 25.67 -15.83
CA LEU A 38 -1.39 24.50 -15.62
C LEU A 38 -1.28 23.51 -16.79
N LYS A 39 -1.23 23.99 -18.04
CA LYS A 39 -1.00 23.12 -19.21
C LYS A 39 0.34 22.41 -19.12
N THR A 40 1.40 23.11 -18.73
CA THR A 40 2.72 22.50 -18.51
C THR A 40 2.69 21.45 -17.41
N ALA A 41 2.06 21.75 -16.26
CA ALA A 41 1.94 20.80 -15.16
C ALA A 41 1.12 19.56 -15.54
N LEU A 42 0.02 19.73 -16.29
CA LEU A 42 -0.81 18.63 -16.79
C LEU A 42 -0.13 17.81 -17.90
N ALA A 43 0.89 18.37 -18.56
CA ALA A 43 1.69 17.66 -19.54
C ALA A 43 2.86 16.88 -18.91
N ASP A 44 3.16 17.08 -17.62
CA ASP A 44 4.21 16.38 -16.90
C ASP A 44 3.65 15.10 -16.23
N PRO A 45 3.94 13.90 -16.78
CA PRO A 45 3.45 12.65 -16.21
C PRO A 45 4.02 12.41 -14.82
N THR A 46 5.24 12.85 -14.54
CA THR A 46 5.91 12.63 -13.25
C THR A 46 5.16 13.36 -12.13
N LEU A 47 4.79 14.61 -12.36
CA LEU A 47 3.99 15.40 -11.41
C LEU A 47 2.60 14.78 -11.20
N ILE A 48 1.93 14.35 -12.27
CA ILE A 48 0.63 13.69 -12.18
C ILE A 48 0.72 12.38 -11.39
N HIS A 49 1.73 11.57 -11.66
CA HIS A 49 1.95 10.30 -10.96
C HIS A 49 2.31 10.53 -9.49
N GLY A 50 3.11 11.55 -9.17
CA GLY A 50 3.40 11.97 -7.80
C GLY A 50 2.13 12.32 -7.02
N ALA A 51 1.36 13.28 -7.54
CA ALA A 51 0.11 13.72 -6.90
C ALA A 51 -0.90 12.57 -6.71
N ARG A 52 -1.01 11.66 -7.68
CA ARG A 52 -1.86 10.46 -7.54
C ARG A 52 -1.34 9.51 -6.45
N THR A 53 -0.04 9.33 -6.35
CA THR A 53 0.58 8.46 -5.35
C THR A 53 0.37 8.99 -3.94
N GLU A 54 0.52 10.31 -3.74
CA GLU A 54 0.20 10.97 -2.46
C GLU A 54 -1.27 10.78 -2.06
N ARG A 55 -2.21 10.99 -2.99
CA ARG A 55 -3.64 10.77 -2.71
C ARG A 55 -3.97 9.31 -2.43
N MET A 56 -3.29 8.38 -3.09
CA MET A 56 -3.45 6.95 -2.82
C MET A 56 -2.92 6.58 -1.44
N PHE A 57 -1.79 7.15 -1.03
CA PHE A 57 -1.26 6.98 0.32
C PHE A 57 -2.25 7.50 1.37
N GLU A 58 -2.77 8.73 1.18
CA GLU A 58 -3.77 9.32 2.05
C GLU A 58 -5.02 8.43 2.17
N ALA A 59 -5.60 8.02 1.05
CA ALA A 59 -6.78 7.14 1.04
C ALA A 59 -6.51 5.80 1.74
N MET A 60 -5.32 5.25 1.57
CA MET A 60 -4.90 4.01 2.22
C MET A 60 -4.82 4.17 3.74
N VAL A 61 -4.09 5.18 4.23
CA VAL A 61 -3.95 5.43 5.68
C VAL A 61 -5.32 5.72 6.31
N LEU A 62 -6.16 6.52 5.66
CA LEU A 62 -7.54 6.77 6.10
C LEU A 62 -8.35 5.48 6.22
N SER A 63 -8.20 4.56 5.27
CA SER A 63 -8.91 3.28 5.26
C SER A 63 -8.42 2.30 6.32
N LEU A 64 -7.12 2.30 6.63
CA LEU A 64 -6.54 1.48 7.70
C LEU A 64 -6.98 1.98 9.10
N GLY A 65 -7.17 3.29 9.26
CA GLY A 65 -7.84 3.87 10.42
C GLY A 65 -7.05 3.84 11.74
N LYS A 66 -5.81 3.34 11.76
CA LYS A 66 -4.98 3.24 12.98
C LYS A 66 -4.10 4.49 13.16
N PHE A 67 -4.73 5.63 13.40
CA PHE A 67 -4.08 6.91 13.71
C PHE A 67 -5.05 7.85 14.45
N ARG A 68 -4.54 8.87 15.14
CA ARG A 68 -5.33 9.93 15.80
C ARG A 68 -5.56 11.15 14.92
N LEU A 69 -4.55 11.53 14.13
CA LEU A 69 -4.62 12.68 13.22
C LEU A 69 -3.76 12.43 12.00
N LEU A 70 -4.30 12.73 10.81
CA LEU A 70 -3.56 12.78 9.55
C LEU A 70 -3.74 14.19 8.98
N LYS A 71 -2.64 14.83 8.59
CA LYS A 71 -2.62 16.17 8.00
C LYS A 71 -1.69 16.18 6.81
N THR A 72 -2.11 16.80 5.72
CA THR A 72 -1.20 17.20 4.64
C THR A 72 -0.29 18.32 5.14
N GLU A 73 1.02 18.05 5.21
CA GLU A 73 1.99 18.93 5.88
C GLU A 73 2.62 19.95 4.93
N ASP A 74 2.76 19.61 3.66
CA ASP A 74 3.32 20.49 2.61
C ASP A 74 2.35 21.58 2.11
N ILE A 75 1.13 21.65 2.67
CA ILE A 75 0.15 22.70 2.38
C ILE A 75 0.30 23.84 3.38
N GLY A 76 0.49 25.05 2.82
CA GLY A 76 0.48 26.31 3.57
C GLY A 76 1.79 27.08 3.44
N ARG A 77 1.98 28.06 4.33
CA ARG A 77 3.20 28.85 4.39
C ARG A 77 4.07 28.38 5.55
N VAL A 78 5.32 28.05 5.24
CA VAL A 78 6.37 27.82 6.24
C VAL A 78 7.19 29.10 6.35
N HIS A 79 7.24 29.68 7.55
CA HIS A 79 8.10 30.80 7.88
C HIS A 79 9.24 30.29 8.75
N ALA A 80 10.45 30.25 8.19
CA ALA A 80 11.64 29.75 8.86
C ALA A 80 12.84 30.67 8.56
N ALA A 81 13.86 30.61 9.42
CA ALA A 81 15.09 31.38 9.24
C ALA A 81 15.85 30.98 7.96
N THR A 82 15.65 29.75 7.50
CA THR A 82 16.16 29.20 6.24
C THR A 82 15.02 28.56 5.46
N SER A 83 15.24 28.32 4.17
CA SER A 83 14.29 27.56 3.36
C SER A 83 14.25 26.12 3.85
N LEU A 84 13.08 25.65 4.29
CA LEU A 84 12.84 24.28 4.74
C LEU A 84 11.83 23.61 3.83
N ARG A 85 12.02 22.31 3.59
CA ARG A 85 11.08 21.49 2.81
C ARG A 85 10.24 20.66 3.76
N ALA A 86 8.95 20.97 3.84
CA ALA A 86 7.99 20.14 4.56
C ALA A 86 7.80 18.80 3.81
N PRO A 87 7.75 17.66 4.50
CA PRO A 87 7.27 16.40 3.95
C PRO A 87 5.78 16.46 3.60
N ASP A 88 5.28 15.50 2.83
CA ASP A 88 3.90 15.51 2.30
C ASP A 88 2.84 15.41 3.41
N PHE A 89 3.08 14.56 4.43
CA PHE A 89 2.11 14.31 5.50
C PHE A 89 2.71 14.40 6.89
N ARG A 90 1.85 14.69 7.87
CA ARG A 90 2.07 14.47 9.29
C ARG A 90 1.00 13.54 9.82
N VAL A 91 1.43 12.52 10.55
CA VAL A 91 0.52 11.60 11.25
C VAL A 91 0.82 11.60 12.74
N VAL A 92 -0.23 11.55 13.55
CA VAL A 92 -0.18 11.27 14.98
C VAL A 92 -0.75 9.87 15.17
N LEU A 93 0.06 8.94 15.67
CA LEU A 93 -0.29 7.55 15.89
C LEU A 93 -1.20 7.38 17.12
N ASP A 94 -1.74 6.17 17.28
CA ASP A 94 -2.63 5.77 18.37
C ASP A 94 -1.98 5.85 19.76
N ASP A 95 -0.66 5.71 19.85
CA ASP A 95 0.16 5.92 21.06
C ASP A 95 0.57 7.40 21.28
N GLY A 96 0.32 8.27 20.31
CA GLY A 96 0.69 9.69 20.35
C GLY A 96 2.06 10.02 19.76
N GLU A 97 2.84 9.02 19.33
CA GLU A 97 4.03 9.26 18.51
C GLU A 97 3.61 9.95 17.21
N GLN A 98 4.48 10.81 16.69
CA GLN A 98 4.23 11.55 15.47
C GLN A 98 5.25 11.20 14.41
N TRP A 99 4.82 11.14 13.17
CA TRP A 99 5.71 11.02 12.02
C TRP A 99 5.44 12.11 11.01
N LEU A 100 6.51 12.60 10.39
CA LEU A 100 6.45 13.28 9.11
C LEU A 100 6.75 12.28 8.01
N ILE A 101 5.91 12.22 6.99
CA ILE A 101 5.96 11.20 5.95
C ILE A 101 6.17 11.90 4.61
N GLU A 102 7.27 11.54 3.96
CA GLU A 102 7.56 11.86 2.56
C GLU A 102 7.15 10.66 1.69
N VAL A 103 6.34 10.89 0.66
CA VAL A 103 5.83 9.88 -0.26
C VAL A 103 6.71 9.79 -1.51
N LYS A 104 6.99 8.56 -1.96
CA LYS A 104 7.71 8.27 -3.19
C LYS A 104 7.04 7.16 -3.98
N ASN A 105 6.96 7.34 -5.29
CA ASN A 105 6.59 6.28 -6.21
C ASN A 105 7.85 5.70 -6.85
N VAL A 106 7.94 4.37 -6.91
CA VAL A 106 9.03 3.64 -7.54
C VAL A 106 8.46 2.65 -8.55
N ARG A 107 9.02 2.70 -9.76
CA ARG A 107 8.77 1.71 -10.80
C ARG A 107 10.07 1.41 -11.52
N CYS A 108 10.49 0.16 -11.48
CA CYS A 108 11.44 -0.41 -12.44
C CYS A 108 10.72 -1.48 -13.27
N GLU A 109 11.07 -1.63 -14.54
CA GLU A 109 10.49 -2.69 -15.38
C GLU A 109 10.94 -4.08 -14.91
N ASP A 110 12.18 -4.22 -14.46
CA ASP A 110 12.70 -5.46 -13.87
C ASP A 110 12.17 -5.63 -12.43
N PRO A 111 11.32 -6.64 -12.16
CA PRO A 111 10.75 -6.88 -10.82
C PRO A 111 11.81 -7.15 -9.75
N LYS A 112 12.98 -7.72 -10.10
CA LYS A 112 14.07 -8.04 -9.17
C LYS A 112 14.93 -6.82 -8.81
N ARG A 113 14.84 -5.70 -9.54
CA ARG A 113 15.74 -4.54 -9.38
C ARG A 113 15.06 -3.27 -8.87
N GLN A 114 13.90 -3.40 -8.25
CA GLN A 114 13.19 -2.27 -7.63
C GLN A 114 14.08 -1.59 -6.58
N ARG A 115 14.40 -0.31 -6.82
CA ARG A 115 15.23 0.51 -5.94
C ARG A 115 14.93 1.99 -6.12
N THR A 116 15.22 2.77 -5.10
CA THR A 116 15.17 4.24 -5.17
C THR A 116 16.39 4.87 -4.51
N SER A 117 16.64 6.13 -4.86
CA SER A 117 17.72 6.93 -4.29
C SER A 117 17.31 8.38 -4.14
N MET A 118 17.84 9.03 -3.10
CA MET A 118 17.64 10.45 -2.82
C MET A 118 19.00 11.11 -2.67
N SER A 119 19.15 12.33 -3.20
CA SER A 119 20.39 13.09 -3.03
C SER A 119 20.54 13.54 -1.58
N ALA A 120 21.79 13.74 -1.15
CA ALA A 120 22.09 14.27 0.17
C ALA A 120 21.39 15.62 0.42
N ALA A 121 21.42 16.52 -0.56
CA ALA A 121 20.76 17.82 -0.46
C ALA A 121 19.25 17.70 -0.25
N TYR A 122 18.59 16.77 -0.96
CA TYR A 122 17.16 16.55 -0.82
C TYR A 122 16.82 16.02 0.58
N LEU A 123 17.51 14.97 1.01
CA LEU A 123 17.25 14.34 2.30
C LEU A 123 17.57 15.27 3.47
N THR A 124 18.67 16.01 3.41
CA THR A 124 19.02 17.04 4.39
C THR A 124 17.96 18.12 4.48
N SER A 125 17.34 18.53 3.36
CA SER A 125 16.28 19.55 3.39
C SER A 125 15.01 19.08 4.11
N LEU A 126 14.65 17.80 3.98
CA LEU A 126 13.54 17.18 4.70
C LEU A 126 13.89 16.97 6.18
N GLN A 127 15.10 16.49 6.46
CA GLN A 127 15.55 16.25 7.84
C GLN A 127 15.64 17.56 8.62
N ALA A 128 16.11 18.66 8.02
CA ALA A 128 16.15 19.96 8.67
C ALA A 128 14.75 20.46 9.08
N TYR A 129 13.72 20.20 8.26
CA TYR A 129 12.34 20.49 8.64
C TYR A 129 11.88 19.61 9.81
N ALA A 130 12.14 18.31 9.72
CA ALA A 130 11.80 17.34 10.76
C ALA A 130 12.42 17.67 12.12
N ASP A 131 13.69 18.09 12.11
CA ASP A 131 14.42 18.53 13.30
C ASP A 131 13.82 19.82 13.88
N ALA A 132 13.47 20.79 13.02
CA ALA A 132 12.90 22.07 13.43
C ALA A 132 11.54 21.93 14.14
N VAL A 133 10.75 20.91 13.80
CA VAL A 133 9.47 20.62 14.46
C VAL A 133 9.54 19.47 15.47
N CYS A 134 10.73 18.89 15.66
CA CYS A 134 11.00 17.75 16.55
C CYS A 134 10.10 16.53 16.29
N VAL A 135 9.87 16.19 15.01
CA VAL A 135 9.08 15.03 14.61
C VAL A 135 9.91 14.11 13.71
N PRO A 136 10.00 12.80 14.00
CA PRO A 136 10.74 11.85 13.16
C PRO A 136 10.27 11.82 11.69
N LEU A 137 11.24 11.81 10.77
CA LEU A 137 10.99 11.59 9.34
C LEU A 137 10.79 10.10 9.03
N ARG A 138 9.85 9.83 8.12
CA ARG A 138 9.57 8.53 7.50
C ARG A 138 9.42 8.69 6.00
N LEU A 139 9.76 7.63 5.27
CA LEU A 139 9.55 7.54 3.83
C LEU A 139 8.47 6.51 3.55
N ALA A 140 7.36 6.93 2.95
CA ALA A 140 6.35 6.05 2.39
C ALA A 140 6.68 5.79 0.91
N ILE A 141 7.08 4.56 0.59
CA ILE A 141 7.51 4.17 -0.74
C ILE A 141 6.47 3.22 -1.33
N TYR A 142 5.89 3.62 -2.46
CA TYR A 142 5.02 2.80 -3.28
C TYR A 142 5.83 2.09 -4.37
N TRP A 143 5.92 0.76 -4.26
CA TRP A 143 6.55 -0.11 -5.24
C TRP A 143 5.51 -0.51 -6.28
N SER A 144 5.26 0.38 -7.23
CA SER A 144 4.11 0.28 -8.16
C SER A 144 4.09 -1.00 -9.01
N ARG A 145 5.24 -1.62 -9.27
CA ARG A 145 5.31 -2.92 -9.98
C ARG A 145 4.72 -4.07 -9.16
N TRP A 146 4.76 -3.94 -7.84
CA TRP A 146 4.34 -4.95 -6.86
C TRP A 146 3.04 -4.58 -6.15
N ASN A 147 2.48 -3.40 -6.44
CA ASN A 147 1.34 -2.83 -5.72
C ASN A 147 1.54 -2.86 -4.19
N LEU A 148 2.76 -2.54 -3.74
CA LEU A 148 3.17 -2.68 -2.35
C LEU A 148 3.59 -1.34 -1.76
N TRP A 149 3.19 -1.08 -0.53
CA TRP A 149 3.64 0.06 0.26
C TRP A 149 4.60 -0.37 1.36
N THR A 150 5.62 0.45 1.57
CA THR A 150 6.50 0.35 2.73
C THR A 150 6.66 1.72 3.37
N VAL A 151 6.64 1.79 4.69
CA VAL A 151 6.96 2.99 5.47
C VAL A 151 8.21 2.72 6.29
N ILE A 152 9.25 3.52 6.14
CA ILE A 152 10.55 3.27 6.77
C ILE A 152 11.16 4.52 7.39
N ALA A 153 12.00 4.34 8.41
CA ALA A 153 12.95 5.36 8.82
C ALA A 153 14.12 5.46 7.80
N PRO A 154 14.56 6.67 7.42
CA PRO A 154 15.63 6.83 6.41
C PRO A 154 17.03 6.50 6.92
N LYS A 155 17.28 6.67 8.22
CA LYS A 155 18.61 6.61 8.85
C LYS A 155 19.42 5.33 8.54
N PRO A 156 18.85 4.12 8.54
CA PRO A 156 19.60 2.89 8.24
C PRO A 156 20.12 2.80 6.80
N PHE A 157 19.57 3.60 5.88
CA PHE A 157 19.82 3.51 4.44
C PHE A 157 20.67 4.68 3.90
N LEU A 158 21.28 5.44 4.80
CA LEU A 158 22.18 6.53 4.45
C LEU A 158 23.47 6.00 3.82
N ARG A 159 23.90 6.67 2.76
CA ARG A 159 25.19 6.47 2.12
C ARG A 159 26.23 7.39 2.75
N SER A 160 27.51 7.09 2.49
CA SER A 160 28.63 7.91 2.98
C SER A 160 28.61 9.36 2.46
N ASP A 161 27.96 9.63 1.33
CA ASP A 161 27.77 10.97 0.79
C ASP A 161 26.59 11.72 1.42
N GLY A 162 25.89 11.12 2.40
CA GLY A 162 24.69 11.66 3.04
C GLY A 162 23.41 11.48 2.23
N GLY A 163 23.49 10.94 1.01
CA GLY A 163 22.32 10.52 0.24
C GLY A 163 21.71 9.23 0.77
N LEU A 164 20.62 8.79 0.16
CA LEU A 164 19.96 7.54 0.50
C LEU A 164 19.88 6.64 -0.73
N ARG A 165 20.04 5.33 -0.51
CA ARG A 165 19.73 4.28 -1.49
C ARG A 165 19.09 3.12 -0.76
N ILE A 166 17.98 2.62 -1.32
CA ILE A 166 17.29 1.47 -0.77
C ILE A 166 16.64 0.63 -1.87
N THR A 167 16.72 -0.68 -1.70
CA THR A 167 16.00 -1.68 -2.51
C THR A 167 14.65 -2.02 -1.92
N MET A 168 13.74 -2.57 -2.72
CA MET A 168 12.44 -3.01 -2.22
C MET A 168 12.55 -4.03 -1.09
N MET A 169 13.47 -5.00 -1.20
CA MET A 169 13.64 -6.03 -0.17
C MET A 169 14.11 -5.44 1.16
N GLU A 170 15.05 -4.51 1.13
CA GLU A 170 15.48 -3.77 2.33
C GLU A 170 14.32 -2.98 2.96
N ALA A 171 13.49 -2.35 2.14
CA ALA A 171 12.33 -1.58 2.60
C ALA A 171 11.25 -2.48 3.24
N ILE A 172 11.01 -3.66 2.67
CA ILE A 172 10.08 -4.66 3.23
C ILE A 172 10.57 -5.11 4.61
N MET A 173 11.86 -5.42 4.74
CA MET A 173 12.43 -5.89 6.02
C MET A 173 12.39 -4.82 7.13
N ALA A 174 12.46 -3.53 6.75
CA ALA A 174 12.40 -2.41 7.70
C ALA A 174 11.01 -1.75 7.78
N ASN A 175 9.98 -2.40 7.23
CA ASN A 175 8.66 -1.79 7.08
C ASN A 175 7.96 -1.57 8.43
N GLU A 176 7.67 -0.33 8.76
CA GLU A 176 6.91 0.11 9.94
C GLU A 176 5.42 0.35 9.62
N PHE A 177 4.96 0.04 8.41
CA PHE A 177 3.61 0.40 7.96
C PHE A 177 2.49 -0.23 8.83
N GLY A 178 2.76 -1.36 9.49
CA GLY A 178 1.82 -1.96 10.45
C GLY A 178 1.48 -1.08 11.66
N ARG A 179 2.28 -0.04 11.95
CA ARG A 179 1.91 0.98 12.95
C ARG A 179 0.74 1.86 12.49
N LEU A 180 0.55 2.01 11.18
CA LEU A 180 -0.62 2.68 10.57
C LEU A 180 -1.78 1.71 10.31
N GLY A 181 -1.66 0.45 10.74
CA GLY A 181 -2.72 -0.55 10.66
C GLY A 181 -2.60 -1.53 9.50
N ASP A 182 -1.54 -1.40 8.68
CA ASP A 182 -1.28 -2.36 7.61
C ASP A 182 -0.99 -3.76 8.18
N VAL A 183 -1.55 -4.79 7.53
CA VAL A 183 -1.35 -6.18 7.92
C VAL A 183 -1.19 -7.01 6.65
N SER A 184 -0.09 -7.75 6.57
CA SER A 184 0.10 -8.78 5.54
C SER A 184 -0.39 -10.12 6.06
N ILE A 185 -1.28 -10.76 5.31
CA ILE A 185 -1.77 -12.11 5.58
C ILE A 185 -1.13 -13.05 4.57
N CYS A 186 -0.40 -14.05 5.05
CA CYS A 186 0.24 -15.05 4.22
C CYS A 186 -0.24 -16.44 4.63
N THR A 187 -0.62 -17.25 3.65
CA THR A 187 -0.93 -18.67 3.85
C THR A 187 0.20 -19.53 3.33
N ARG A 188 0.45 -20.67 3.98
CA ARG A 188 1.33 -21.69 3.42
C ARG A 188 0.54 -22.48 2.37
N PRO A 189 1.00 -22.54 1.10
CA PRO A 189 0.37 -23.39 0.10
C PRO A 189 0.59 -24.89 0.40
N PRO A 190 -0.32 -25.78 -0.05
CA PRO A 190 -1.65 -25.48 -0.60
C PRO A 190 -2.64 -24.99 0.47
N LEU A 191 -3.67 -24.25 0.08
CA LEU A 191 -4.90 -24.17 0.87
C LEU A 191 -5.82 -25.32 0.48
N ARG A 192 -6.40 -26.05 1.45
CA ARG A 192 -7.26 -27.21 1.16
C ARG A 192 -8.59 -27.09 1.89
N LEU A 193 -9.69 -27.36 1.19
CA LEU A 193 -11.03 -27.52 1.77
C LEU A 193 -11.41 -29.00 1.70
N VAL A 194 -11.55 -29.63 2.86
CA VAL A 194 -11.93 -31.04 3.00
C VAL A 194 -13.36 -31.13 3.50
N LEU A 195 -14.24 -31.69 2.67
CA LEU A 195 -15.62 -32.00 3.02
C LEU A 195 -15.70 -33.48 3.39
N GLY A 196 -15.75 -33.77 4.70
CA GLY A 196 -15.82 -35.13 5.22
C GLY A 196 -17.26 -35.65 5.25
N ALA A 197 -17.45 -36.90 4.83
CA ALA A 197 -18.72 -37.59 4.92
C ALA A 197 -19.11 -37.90 6.37
N ALA A 198 -20.39 -37.77 6.69
CA ALA A 198 -20.96 -38.22 7.96
C ALA A 198 -20.87 -39.76 8.03
N ILE A 199 -20.12 -40.26 9.02
CA ILE A 199 -19.83 -41.70 9.15
C ILE A 199 -21.05 -42.55 9.49
N ASP A 200 -22.12 -41.94 10.00
CA ASP A 200 -23.38 -42.56 10.38
C ASP A 200 -24.43 -42.55 9.23
N LYS A 201 -24.05 -42.10 8.03
CA LYS A 201 -24.92 -42.00 6.86
C LYS A 201 -24.38 -42.81 5.68
N PRO A 202 -25.25 -43.19 4.71
CA PRO A 202 -24.80 -43.81 3.46
C PRO A 202 -23.81 -42.92 2.71
N ARG A 203 -22.81 -43.56 2.12
CA ARG A 203 -21.77 -42.93 1.29
C ARG A 203 -21.43 -43.85 0.13
N THR A 204 -21.51 -43.35 -1.10
CA THR A 204 -21.27 -44.12 -2.32
C THR A 204 -20.41 -43.33 -3.31
N LEU A 205 -19.65 -44.06 -4.12
CA LEU A 205 -18.91 -43.52 -5.26
C LEU A 205 -19.24 -44.40 -6.47
N SER A 206 -19.85 -43.81 -7.49
CA SER A 206 -20.23 -44.54 -8.71
C SER A 206 -19.02 -44.80 -9.61
N ALA A 207 -19.18 -45.72 -10.58
CA ALA A 207 -18.14 -46.02 -11.58
C ALA A 207 -17.82 -44.80 -12.48
N GLU A 208 -18.77 -43.87 -12.62
CA GLU A 208 -18.65 -42.62 -13.35
C GLU A 208 -18.01 -41.49 -12.51
N GLY A 209 -17.59 -41.78 -11.27
CA GLY A 209 -16.93 -40.83 -10.38
C GLY A 209 -17.87 -39.90 -9.62
N LEU A 210 -19.18 -40.21 -9.57
CA LEU A 210 -20.15 -39.42 -8.80
C LEU A 210 -20.14 -39.88 -7.33
N ALA A 211 -19.81 -38.94 -6.44
CA ALA A 211 -19.83 -39.15 -5.00
C ALA A 211 -21.17 -38.67 -4.41
N GLU A 212 -21.85 -39.55 -3.66
CA GLU A 212 -23.07 -39.20 -2.91
C GLU A 212 -22.85 -39.49 -1.42
N PHE A 213 -22.91 -38.45 -0.60
CA PHE A 213 -22.80 -38.54 0.86
C PHE A 213 -23.35 -37.28 1.52
N ILE A 214 -23.71 -37.40 2.80
CA ILE A 214 -24.04 -36.23 3.63
C ILE A 214 -22.74 -35.66 4.20
N ILE A 215 -22.49 -34.37 4.01
CA ILE A 215 -21.33 -33.67 4.59
C ILE A 215 -21.52 -33.61 6.12
N GLY A 216 -20.64 -34.30 6.84
CA GLY A 216 -20.60 -34.28 8.31
C GLY A 216 -19.58 -33.28 8.87
N SER A 217 -18.61 -32.86 8.06
CA SER A 217 -17.62 -31.85 8.45
C SER A 217 -17.07 -31.07 7.27
N ALA A 218 -16.69 -29.82 7.51
CA ALA A 218 -15.89 -29.02 6.60
C ALA A 218 -14.66 -28.52 7.36
N ARG A 219 -13.47 -28.89 6.87
CA ARG A 219 -12.17 -28.56 7.48
C ARG A 219 -11.32 -27.83 6.46
N VAL A 220 -10.58 -26.81 6.93
CA VAL A 220 -9.70 -26.00 6.09
C VAL A 220 -8.27 -26.18 6.55
N TYR A 221 -7.35 -26.34 5.61
CA TYR A 221 -5.93 -26.54 5.89
C TYR A 221 -5.09 -25.48 5.19
N SER A 222 -3.99 -25.07 5.83
CA SER A 222 -2.89 -24.35 5.20
C SER A 222 -1.64 -25.22 5.25
N GLY A 223 -1.18 -25.64 4.07
CA GLY A 223 -0.24 -26.75 3.93
C GLY A 223 -0.78 -28.03 4.58
N ASN A 224 -0.06 -28.50 5.59
CA ASN A 224 -0.40 -29.72 6.35
C ASN A 224 -1.11 -29.43 7.67
N VAL A 225 -1.37 -28.16 8.00
CA VAL A 225 -1.95 -27.77 9.30
C VAL A 225 -3.44 -27.50 9.14
N GLU A 226 -4.27 -28.16 9.95
CA GLU A 226 -5.70 -27.86 10.05
C GLU A 226 -5.91 -26.53 10.80
N LEU A 227 -6.71 -25.63 10.21
CA LEU A 227 -7.03 -24.34 10.82
C LEU A 227 -8.27 -24.50 11.70
N ALA A 228 -8.04 -24.80 12.98
CA ALA A 228 -9.10 -24.97 13.98
C ALA A 228 -9.58 -23.64 14.58
N ASP A 229 -8.74 -22.60 14.59
CA ASP A 229 -9.15 -21.27 15.07
C ASP A 229 -10.19 -20.66 14.11
N PRO A 230 -11.35 -20.18 14.62
CA PRO A 230 -12.40 -19.63 13.76
C PRO A 230 -11.97 -18.45 12.90
N ARG A 231 -11.03 -17.61 13.36
CA ARG A 231 -10.53 -16.46 12.63
C ARG A 231 -9.63 -16.90 11.48
N ASP A 232 -8.67 -17.78 11.76
CA ASP A 232 -7.74 -18.31 10.74
C ASP A 232 -8.50 -19.09 9.67
N ARG A 233 -9.46 -19.91 10.11
CA ARG A 233 -10.37 -20.62 9.23
C ARG A 233 -11.14 -19.65 8.33
N ARG A 234 -11.73 -18.59 8.90
CA ARG A 234 -12.51 -17.62 8.12
C ARG A 234 -11.65 -16.87 7.10
N LEU A 235 -10.42 -16.50 7.46
CA LEU A 235 -9.48 -15.87 6.55
C LEU A 235 -9.10 -16.83 5.41
N ALA A 236 -8.77 -18.08 5.72
CA ALA A 236 -8.45 -19.07 4.71
C ALA A 236 -9.64 -19.40 3.81
N GLU A 237 -10.87 -19.44 4.33
CA GLU A 237 -12.09 -19.60 3.52
C GLU A 237 -12.27 -18.44 2.53
N ILE A 238 -12.05 -17.20 2.97
CA ILE A 238 -12.12 -16.02 2.09
C ILE A 238 -11.06 -16.12 0.99
N LEU A 239 -9.82 -16.46 1.35
CA LEU A 239 -8.73 -16.63 0.40
C LEU A 239 -8.96 -17.81 -0.56
N PHE A 240 -9.57 -18.89 -0.10
CA PHE A 240 -9.88 -20.06 -0.93
C PHE A 240 -11.00 -19.78 -1.94
N LEU A 241 -12.04 -19.04 -1.53
CA LEU A 241 -13.22 -18.77 -2.36
C LEU A 241 -13.08 -17.55 -3.27
N TYR A 242 -12.33 -16.54 -2.82
CA TYR A 242 -12.22 -15.24 -3.50
C TYR A 242 -10.78 -14.83 -3.79
N GLY A 243 -9.79 -15.68 -3.45
CA GLY A 243 -8.41 -15.45 -3.86
C GLY A 243 -8.19 -15.81 -5.33
N GLU A 244 -7.01 -15.45 -5.83
CA GLU A 244 -6.63 -15.63 -7.23
C GLU A 244 -6.03 -17.02 -7.53
N TRP A 245 -5.81 -17.85 -6.49
CA TRP A 245 -5.22 -19.17 -6.66
C TRP A 245 -6.21 -20.11 -7.37
N PRO A 246 -5.81 -20.78 -8.47
CA PRO A 246 -6.65 -21.79 -9.09
C PRO A 246 -6.99 -22.90 -8.09
N VAL A 247 -8.25 -23.36 -8.17
CA VAL A 247 -8.79 -24.41 -7.30
C VAL A 247 -9.02 -25.67 -8.13
N ASP A 248 -8.32 -26.73 -7.78
CA ASP A 248 -8.49 -28.06 -8.35
C ASP A 248 -9.43 -28.92 -7.50
N GLY A 249 -9.99 -29.95 -8.14
CA GLY A 249 -10.90 -30.92 -7.53
C GLY A 249 -12.35 -30.77 -8.00
N PRO A 250 -13.31 -31.43 -7.33
CA PRO A 250 -13.11 -32.24 -6.12
C PRO A 250 -12.33 -33.53 -6.36
N PHE A 251 -11.45 -33.88 -5.43
CA PHE A 251 -10.76 -35.18 -5.37
C PHE A 251 -11.40 -36.07 -4.31
N ALA A 252 -11.75 -37.31 -4.65
CA ALA A 252 -12.31 -38.25 -3.69
C ALA A 252 -11.25 -38.69 -2.66
N ILE A 253 -11.64 -38.70 -1.38
CA ILE A 253 -10.83 -39.23 -0.29
C ILE A 253 -11.34 -40.64 0.04
N MET A 254 -10.51 -41.65 -0.17
CA MET A 254 -10.87 -43.05 0.06
C MET A 254 -10.40 -43.51 1.45
N GLY A 255 -11.25 -44.24 2.15
CA GLY A 255 -10.91 -45.01 3.34
C GLY A 255 -11.27 -46.49 3.15
N ASP A 256 -11.11 -47.27 4.20
CA ASP A 256 -11.29 -48.73 4.15
C ASP A 256 -12.73 -49.15 3.72
N ASP A 257 -13.73 -48.38 4.15
CA ASP A 257 -15.15 -48.61 3.86
C ASP A 257 -15.67 -47.80 2.65
N GLY A 258 -14.78 -47.37 1.77
CA GLY A 258 -15.13 -46.56 0.58
C GLY A 258 -14.90 -45.07 0.77
N ILE A 259 -15.67 -44.24 0.08
CA ILE A 259 -15.46 -42.78 0.08
C ILE A 259 -15.70 -42.18 1.47
N THR A 260 -14.76 -41.39 1.95
CA THR A 260 -14.80 -40.71 3.26
C THR A 260 -15.02 -39.21 3.14
N GLY A 261 -14.98 -38.66 1.93
CA GLY A 261 -15.21 -37.26 1.64
C GLY A 261 -14.60 -36.85 0.31
N VAL A 262 -14.54 -35.53 0.09
CA VAL A 262 -13.82 -34.92 -1.04
C VAL A 262 -12.92 -33.79 -0.57
N GLU A 263 -11.91 -33.50 -1.36
CA GLU A 263 -10.98 -32.40 -1.14
C GLU A 263 -10.93 -31.47 -2.36
N PHE A 264 -10.90 -30.17 -2.11
CA PHE A 264 -10.56 -29.14 -3.07
C PHE A 264 -9.22 -28.53 -2.67
N VAL A 265 -8.35 -28.26 -3.64
CA VAL A 265 -6.98 -27.82 -3.40
C VAL A 265 -6.72 -26.54 -4.18
N ALA A 266 -6.40 -25.46 -3.47
CA ALA A 266 -5.97 -24.20 -4.06
C ALA A 266 -4.44 -24.07 -3.94
N ASN A 267 -3.77 -23.86 -5.08
CA ASN A 267 -2.33 -23.62 -5.15
C ASN A 267 -2.04 -22.30 -5.85
N PRO A 268 -0.99 -21.57 -5.45
CA PRO A 268 -0.52 -20.46 -6.26
C PRO A 268 -0.11 -20.98 -7.64
N GLU A 269 -0.44 -20.24 -8.69
CA GLU A 269 0.16 -20.51 -9.99
C GLU A 269 1.69 -20.42 -9.87
N GLN A 270 2.38 -21.40 -10.45
CA GLN A 270 3.80 -21.23 -10.74
C GLN A 270 3.91 -20.14 -11.80
N LEU A 271 4.19 -18.94 -11.32
CA LEU A 271 4.44 -17.78 -12.15
C LEU A 271 5.78 -17.95 -12.87
N SER A 272 5.77 -18.55 -14.06
CA SER A 272 6.91 -18.49 -14.98
C SER A 272 7.04 -17.08 -15.58
N ASP A 273 8.25 -16.68 -15.96
CA ASP A 273 8.55 -15.40 -16.62
C ASP A 273 8.34 -14.13 -15.78
N GLN A 274 8.11 -14.26 -14.47
CA GLN A 274 8.17 -13.13 -13.53
C GLN A 274 9.59 -12.80 -13.09
N GLY A 275 10.55 -13.49 -13.71
CA GLY A 275 11.95 -13.30 -13.52
C GLY A 275 12.42 -13.74 -12.16
N PHE A 276 11.65 -14.48 -11.35
CA PHE A 276 12.08 -15.14 -10.09
C PHE A 276 12.59 -16.57 -10.27
N ASP A 277 12.36 -17.12 -11.46
CA ASP A 277 13.04 -18.31 -11.99
C ASP A 277 14.56 -18.09 -12.08
#